data_AF-A0A2Z6RSE8-F1
#
_entry.id   AF-A0A2Z6RSE8-F1
#
_cell.length_a   1.000
_cell.length_b   1.000
_cell.length_c   1.000
_cell.angle_alpha   90.00
_cell.angle_beta   90.00
_cell.angle_gamma   90.00
#
_symmetry.space_group_name_H-M   'P 1'
#
loop_
_entity.id
_entity.type
_entity.pdbx_description
1 polymer ?
#
loop_
_entity_poly.entity_id
_entity_poly.type
_entity_poly.pdbx_seq_one_letter_code
_entity_poly.pdbx_strand_id
1 'polypeptide(L)'
;MGTGWVILNEEEEVMLECSNSITDWPSSTRAELGTILSVILVLQIGQKANIFTGSQVAIDSIKYIRTSLASGKNKIRVWCKCNNYSIINSIIKLIDSKLLEIILIKVKGHSEIKGNEEADRVAKNDTKKSTCIKIKDVQQKDLTYDIY
;
A
#
# COMPACT_ATOMS: atom_id res chain seq x y z
N MET A 1 -2.46 13.31 -8.95
CA MET A 1 -3.18 13.04 -7.68
C MET A 1 -2.15 12.67 -6.63
N GLY A 2 -2.14 13.36 -5.49
CA GLY A 2 -1.20 13.08 -4.40
C GLY A 2 -1.48 11.74 -3.74
N THR A 3 -0.43 11.06 -3.32
CA THR A 3 -0.47 9.78 -2.58
C THR A 3 0.54 9.85 -1.46
N GLY A 4 0.23 9.27 -0.32
CA GLY A 4 1.14 9.25 0.81
C GLY A 4 0.85 8.06 1.70
N TRP A 5 1.86 7.61 2.42
CA TRP A 5 1.73 6.61 3.48
C TRP A 5 2.73 6.87 4.59
N VAL A 6 2.43 6.35 5.77
CA VAL A 6 3.32 6.35 6.92
C VAL A 6 3.39 4.98 7.58
N ILE A 7 4.56 4.67 8.14
CA ILE A 7 4.78 3.54 9.04
C ILE A 7 5.01 4.10 10.43
N LEU A 8 4.21 3.63 11.39
CA LEU A 8 4.33 4.00 12.78
C LEU A 8 5.05 2.92 13.60
N ASN A 9 5.75 3.33 14.66
CA ASN A 9 6.21 2.40 15.70
C ASN A 9 5.07 2.10 16.71
N GLU A 10 5.37 1.28 17.72
CA GLU A 10 4.43 0.94 18.80
C GLU A 10 3.97 2.15 19.64
N GLU A 11 4.73 3.23 19.63
CA GLU A 11 4.44 4.51 20.31
C GLU A 11 3.67 5.49 19.39
N GLU A 12 3.18 5.00 18.25
CA GLU A 12 2.51 5.76 17.20
C GLU A 12 3.35 6.92 16.61
N GLU A 13 4.67 6.84 16.68
CA GLU A 13 5.58 7.81 16.08
C GLU A 13 5.92 7.42 14.64
N VAL A 14 5.97 8.41 13.75
CA VAL A 14 6.29 8.21 12.33
C VAL A 14 7.76 7.78 12.19
N MET A 15 7.98 6.51 11.87
CA MET A 15 9.28 5.96 11.52
C MET A 15 9.66 6.23 10.07
N LEU A 16 8.71 6.05 9.17
CA LEU A 16 8.92 6.18 7.74
C LEU A 16 7.71 6.89 7.13
N GLU A 17 7.95 7.93 6.37
CA GLU A 17 6.91 8.56 5.55
C GLU A 17 7.35 8.58 4.08
N CYS A 18 6.39 8.38 3.19
CA CYS A 18 6.60 8.53 1.76
C CYS A 18 5.48 9.37 1.18
N SER A 19 5.87 10.40 0.43
CA SER A 19 4.97 11.19 -0.37
C SER A 19 5.28 10.96 -1.85
N ASN A 20 4.21 10.86 -2.66
CA ASN A 20 4.34 10.70 -4.09
C ASN A 20 3.14 11.29 -4.83
N SER A 21 3.22 11.35 -6.16
CA SER A 21 2.08 11.72 -7.00
C SER A 21 1.93 10.81 -8.21
N ILE A 22 0.67 10.52 -8.58
CA ILE A 22 0.34 9.88 -9.86
C ILE A 22 -0.06 10.97 -10.84
N THR A 23 0.73 11.12 -11.90
CA THR A 23 0.53 12.11 -12.96
C THR A 23 -0.30 11.55 -14.12
N ASP A 24 -0.02 10.32 -14.55
CA ASP A 24 -0.66 9.72 -15.73
C ASP A 24 -1.82 8.81 -15.33
N TRP A 25 -2.99 9.04 -15.96
CA TRP A 25 -4.23 8.29 -15.76
C TRP A 25 -4.68 8.23 -14.28
N PRO A 26 -4.89 9.39 -13.64
CA PRO A 26 -5.22 9.44 -12.22
C PRO A 26 -6.61 8.82 -11.98
N SER A 27 -6.66 7.83 -11.09
CA SER A 27 -7.90 7.33 -10.49
C SER A 27 -7.65 7.01 -9.02
N SER A 28 -8.65 7.26 -8.16
CA SER A 28 -8.57 6.99 -6.71
C SER A 28 -8.08 5.57 -6.42
N THR A 29 -8.65 4.56 -7.07
CA THR A 29 -8.22 3.16 -6.91
C THR A 29 -6.77 2.92 -7.35
N ARG A 30 -6.31 3.54 -8.44
CA ARG A 30 -4.93 3.36 -8.92
C ARG A 30 -3.91 3.98 -7.95
N ALA A 31 -4.23 5.12 -7.36
CA ALA A 31 -3.41 5.71 -6.30
C ALA A 31 -3.29 4.79 -5.10
N GLU A 32 -4.41 4.29 -4.61
CA GLU A 32 -4.44 3.42 -3.45
C GLU A 32 -3.66 2.12 -3.71
N LEU A 33 -3.79 1.54 -4.90
CA LEU A 33 -2.96 0.41 -5.33
C LEU A 33 -1.46 0.79 -5.43
N GLY A 34 -1.14 1.98 -5.90
CA GLY A 34 0.22 2.51 -5.95
C GLY A 34 0.83 2.69 -4.55
N THR A 35 0.06 3.24 -3.62
CA THR A 35 0.40 3.38 -2.21
C THR A 35 0.72 2.01 -1.61
N ILE A 36 -0.19 1.03 -1.74
CA ILE A 36 0.02 -0.35 -1.25
C ILE A 36 1.27 -0.98 -1.86
N LEU A 37 1.49 -0.83 -3.17
CA LEU A 37 2.68 -1.34 -3.84
C LEU A 37 3.96 -0.71 -3.25
N SER A 38 3.97 0.61 -3.05
CA SER A 38 5.13 1.32 -2.52
C SER A 38 5.44 0.97 -1.06
N VAL A 39 4.41 0.71 -0.24
CA VAL A 39 4.56 0.17 1.12
C VAL A 39 5.23 -1.21 1.05
N ILE A 40 4.72 -2.13 0.24
CA ILE A 40 5.27 -3.50 0.13
C ILE A 40 6.73 -3.50 -0.35
N LEU A 41 7.13 -2.52 -1.16
CA LEU A 41 8.51 -2.37 -1.59
C LEU A 41 9.48 -2.10 -0.44
N VAL A 42 9.05 -1.36 0.59
CA VAL A 42 9.90 -1.03 1.75
C VAL A 42 9.91 -2.10 2.85
N LEU A 43 8.94 -3.03 2.85
CA LEU A 43 8.91 -4.13 3.82
C LEU A 43 10.05 -5.13 3.60
N GLN A 44 10.59 -5.64 4.70
CA GLN A 44 11.66 -6.64 4.70
C GLN A 44 11.10 -8.05 4.45
N ILE A 45 11.97 -8.98 4.04
CA ILE A 45 11.59 -10.38 3.82
C ILE A 45 11.11 -11.00 5.13
N GLY A 46 10.00 -11.75 5.10
CA GLY A 46 9.42 -12.45 6.25
C GLY A 46 8.63 -11.54 7.20
N GLN A 47 8.50 -10.25 6.88
CA GLN A 47 7.84 -9.29 7.76
C GLN A 47 6.31 -9.44 7.76
N LYS A 48 5.71 -9.18 8.92
CA LYS A 48 4.26 -9.10 9.10
C LYS A 48 3.84 -7.63 9.19
N ALA A 49 2.76 -7.28 8.49
CA ALA A 49 2.27 -5.90 8.51
C ALA A 49 0.76 -5.82 8.29
N ASN A 50 0.14 -4.90 9.02
CA ASN A 50 -1.22 -4.46 8.76
C ASN A 50 -1.15 -3.20 7.90
N ILE A 51 -1.80 -3.22 6.74
CA ILE A 51 -1.87 -2.05 5.86
C ILE A 51 -3.31 -1.55 5.86
N PHE A 52 -3.50 -0.37 6.44
CA PHE A 52 -4.75 0.35 6.48
C PHE A 52 -4.88 1.17 5.19
N THR A 53 -6.04 1.10 4.52
CA THR A 53 -6.31 1.86 3.29
C THR A 53 -7.74 2.37 3.26
N GLY A 54 -7.93 3.54 2.65
CA GLY A 54 -9.23 4.13 2.36
C GLY A 54 -10.00 3.42 1.25
N SER A 55 -9.45 2.41 0.57
CA SER A 55 -10.04 1.86 -0.66
C SER A 55 -10.42 0.39 -0.57
N GLN A 56 -11.71 0.13 -0.31
CA GLN A 56 -12.25 -1.24 -0.35
C GLN A 56 -12.12 -1.86 -1.75
N VAL A 57 -12.28 -1.03 -2.79
CA VAL A 57 -12.14 -1.46 -4.19
C VAL A 57 -10.72 -1.97 -4.47
N ALA A 58 -9.69 -1.35 -3.89
CA ALA A 58 -8.31 -1.82 -4.03
C ALA A 58 -8.12 -3.19 -3.35
N ILE A 59 -8.62 -3.35 -2.12
CA ILE A 59 -8.57 -4.62 -1.36
C ILE A 59 -9.26 -5.74 -2.15
N ASP A 60 -10.50 -5.50 -2.60
CA ASP A 60 -11.29 -6.50 -3.32
C ASP A 60 -10.65 -6.90 -4.64
N SER A 61 -10.02 -5.95 -5.35
CA SER A 61 -9.32 -6.20 -6.62
C SER A 61 -8.08 -7.10 -6.42
N ILE A 62 -7.30 -6.84 -5.36
CA ILE A 62 -6.15 -7.69 -4.99
C ILE A 62 -6.63 -9.10 -4.64
N LYS A 63 -7.65 -9.21 -3.78
CA LYS A 63 -8.24 -10.49 -3.37
C LYS A 63 -8.75 -11.28 -4.57
N TYR A 64 -9.49 -10.63 -5.47
CA TYR A 64 -10.04 -11.26 -6.67
C TYR A 64 -8.94 -11.84 -7.56
N ILE A 65 -7.88 -11.08 -7.85
CA ILE A 65 -6.78 -11.56 -8.69
C ILE A 65 -6.01 -12.68 -8.00
N ARG A 66 -5.69 -12.54 -6.71
CA ARG A 66 -4.98 -13.58 -5.93
C ARG A 66 -5.75 -14.90 -5.95
N THR A 67 -7.04 -14.89 -5.65
CA THR A 67 -7.90 -16.09 -5.71
C THR A 67 -8.03 -16.64 -7.13
N SER A 68 -8.11 -15.78 -8.14
CA SER A 68 -8.21 -16.22 -9.54
C SER A 68 -6.92 -16.90 -10.03
N LEU A 69 -5.76 -16.41 -9.61
CA LEU A 69 -4.47 -17.03 -9.92
C LEU A 69 -4.30 -18.37 -9.19
N ALA A 70 -4.68 -18.43 -7.91
CA ALA A 70 -4.60 -19.66 -7.11
C ALA A 70 -5.55 -20.76 -7.60
N SER A 71 -6.73 -20.39 -8.12
CA SER A 71 -7.71 -21.33 -8.68
C SER A 71 -7.38 -21.80 -10.11
N GLY A 72 -6.21 -21.46 -10.66
CA GLY A 72 -5.79 -21.91 -11.98
C GLY A 72 -6.60 -21.31 -13.14
N LYS A 73 -7.34 -20.20 -12.92
CA LYS A 73 -8.06 -19.53 -14.00
C LYS A 73 -7.10 -19.06 -15.09
N ASN A 74 -7.58 -19.02 -16.32
CA ASN A 74 -6.80 -18.53 -17.47
C ASN A 74 -6.27 -17.12 -17.20
N LYS A 75 -4.93 -17.00 -17.11
CA LYS A 75 -4.24 -15.75 -16.76
C LYS A 75 -4.50 -14.62 -17.75
N ILE A 76 -4.58 -14.94 -19.05
CA ILE A 76 -4.86 -13.96 -20.11
C ILE A 76 -6.26 -13.37 -19.91
N ARG A 77 -7.25 -14.22 -19.64
CA ARG A 77 -8.63 -13.76 -19.40
C ARG A 77 -8.75 -12.87 -18.16
N VAL A 78 -8.05 -13.22 -17.08
CA VAL A 78 -8.02 -12.39 -15.86
C VAL A 78 -7.35 -11.05 -16.17
N TRP A 79 -6.22 -11.06 -16.87
CA TRP A 79 -5.50 -9.86 -17.26
C TRP A 79 -6.36 -8.90 -18.11
N CYS A 80 -7.00 -9.40 -19.17
CA CYS A 80 -7.82 -8.56 -20.06
C CYS A 80 -9.06 -7.95 -19.39
N LYS A 81 -9.55 -8.56 -18.30
CA LYS A 81 -10.76 -8.08 -17.59
C LYS A 81 -10.46 -7.14 -16.42
N CYS A 82 -9.22 -7.14 -15.92
CA CYS A 82 -8.88 -6.42 -14.71
C CYS A 82 -8.17 -5.09 -15.02
N ASN A 83 -8.82 -3.99 -14.67
CA ASN A 83 -8.15 -2.69 -14.60
C ASN A 83 -7.01 -2.75 -13.57
N ASN A 84 -5.90 -2.06 -13.83
CA ASN A 84 -4.72 -2.01 -12.95
C ASN A 84 -4.07 -3.38 -12.65
N TYR A 85 -4.30 -4.40 -13.49
CA TYR A 85 -3.75 -5.75 -13.30
C TYR A 85 -2.23 -5.76 -13.08
N SER A 86 -1.47 -4.94 -13.81
CA SER A 86 -0.01 -4.89 -13.67
C SER A 86 0.44 -4.52 -12.26
N ILE A 87 -0.20 -3.52 -11.64
CA ILE A 87 0.09 -3.07 -10.28
C ILE A 87 -0.30 -4.18 -9.29
N ILE A 88 -1.51 -4.74 -9.43
CA ILE A 88 -2.01 -5.79 -8.53
C ILE A 88 -1.17 -7.05 -8.62
N ASN A 89 -0.78 -7.48 -9.82
CA ASN A 89 0.08 -8.63 -10.02
C ASN A 89 1.48 -8.40 -9.44
N SER A 90 2.00 -7.17 -9.48
CA SER A 90 3.27 -6.81 -8.84
C SER A 90 3.17 -6.89 -7.32
N ILE A 91 2.07 -6.37 -6.73
CA ILE A 91 1.75 -6.51 -5.31
C ILE A 91 1.78 -7.99 -4.90
N ILE A 92 1.02 -8.84 -5.59
CA ILE A 92 0.91 -10.27 -5.27
C ILE A 92 2.27 -10.96 -5.35
N LYS A 93 3.01 -10.74 -6.46
CA LYS A 93 4.35 -11.32 -6.63
C LYS A 93 5.33 -10.88 -5.56
N LEU A 94 5.31 -9.60 -5.17
CA LEU A 94 6.19 -9.08 -4.14
C LEU A 94 5.88 -9.70 -2.79
N ILE A 95 4.60 -9.78 -2.40
CA ILE A 95 4.15 -10.46 -1.17
C ILE A 95 4.69 -11.88 -1.14
N ASP A 96 4.48 -12.64 -2.22
CA ASP A 96 4.88 -14.05 -2.27
C ASP A 96 6.41 -14.20 -2.29
N SER A 97 7.12 -13.38 -3.06
CA SER A 97 8.59 -13.45 -3.17
C SER A 97 9.34 -13.02 -1.91
N LYS A 98 8.78 -12.09 -1.14
CA LYS A 98 9.32 -11.61 0.13
C LYS A 98 8.77 -12.39 1.33
N LEU A 99 7.93 -13.42 1.13
CA LEU A 99 7.30 -14.19 2.20
C LEU A 99 6.58 -13.30 3.23
N LEU A 100 5.89 -12.26 2.77
CA LEU A 100 5.23 -11.30 3.65
C LEU A 100 3.90 -11.85 4.16
N GLU A 101 3.60 -11.58 5.43
CA GLU A 101 2.28 -11.78 6.01
C GLU A 101 1.55 -10.43 6.08
N ILE A 102 0.78 -10.13 5.03
CA ILE A 102 0.07 -8.85 4.89
C ILE A 102 -1.43 -9.01 5.16
N ILE A 103 -1.95 -8.16 6.04
CA ILE A 103 -3.39 -7.98 6.25
C ILE A 103 -3.79 -6.60 5.72
N LEU A 104 -4.70 -6.57 4.74
CA LEU A 104 -5.26 -5.32 4.20
C LEU A 104 -6.54 -4.97 4.95
N ILE A 105 -6.59 -3.78 5.55
CA ILE A 105 -7.70 -3.34 6.43
C ILE A 105 -8.31 -2.06 5.86
N LYS A 106 -9.63 -2.07 5.68
CA LYS A 106 -10.38 -0.87 5.27
C LYS A 106 -10.56 0.06 6.46
N VAL A 107 -10.10 1.30 6.32
CA VAL A 107 -10.40 2.39 7.26
C VAL A 107 -11.37 3.38 6.66
N LYS A 108 -12.26 3.98 7.46
CA LYS A 108 -13.10 5.09 6.99
C LYS A 108 -12.22 6.33 6.85
N GLY A 109 -12.44 7.13 5.82
CA GLY A 109 -11.79 8.44 5.74
C GLY A 109 -12.24 9.31 6.91
N HIS A 110 -11.31 10.07 7.49
CA HIS A 110 -11.55 10.99 8.62
C HIS A 110 -12.05 10.30 9.90
N SER A 111 -11.47 9.16 10.25
CA SER A 111 -11.84 8.39 11.46
C SER A 111 -11.08 8.80 12.74
N GLU A 112 -10.46 9.98 12.78
CA GLU A 112 -9.61 10.45 13.90
C GLU A 112 -8.48 9.47 14.28
N ILE A 113 -8.08 8.61 13.35
CA ILE A 113 -6.96 7.68 13.52
C ILE A 113 -5.69 8.43 13.13
N LYS A 114 -4.79 8.64 14.09
CA LYS A 114 -3.54 9.39 13.92
C LYS A 114 -2.75 9.01 12.66
N GLY A 115 -2.56 7.72 12.42
CA GLY A 115 -1.86 7.24 11.23
C GLY A 115 -2.53 7.64 9.91
N ASN A 116 -3.86 7.58 9.84
CA ASN A 116 -4.61 8.01 8.66
C ASN A 116 -4.52 9.52 8.45
N GLU A 117 -4.61 10.33 9.51
CA GLU A 117 -4.45 11.78 9.42
C GLU A 117 -3.05 12.16 8.94
N GLU A 118 -2.04 11.43 9.40
CA GLU A 118 -0.66 11.64 8.98
C GLU A 118 -0.43 11.21 7.51
N ALA A 119 -0.98 10.08 7.08
CA ALA A 119 -0.96 9.67 5.67
C ALA A 119 -1.64 10.73 4.77
N ASP A 120 -2.79 11.27 5.19
CA ASP A 120 -3.49 12.36 4.50
C ASP A 120 -2.65 13.65 4.45
N ARG A 121 -1.95 13.99 5.54
CA ARG A 121 -1.01 15.13 5.60
C ARG A 121 0.12 14.94 4.60
N VAL A 122 0.72 13.75 4.56
CA VAL A 122 1.82 13.39 3.66
C VAL A 122 1.36 13.44 2.20
N ALA A 123 0.17 12.92 1.88
CA ALA A 123 -0.39 12.92 0.53
C ALA A 123 -0.68 14.35 0.00
N LYS A 124 -1.12 15.27 0.87
CA LYS A 124 -1.41 16.67 0.50
C LYS A 124 -0.15 17.49 0.19
N ASN A 125 0.95 17.17 0.87
CA ASN A 125 2.21 17.92 0.75
C ASN A 125 2.88 17.78 -0.64
N ASP A 126 2.46 16.81 -1.47
CA ASP A 126 3.20 16.43 -2.67
C ASP A 126 2.43 16.65 -3.98
N THR A 127 1.46 17.55 -3.98
CA THR A 127 0.73 17.92 -5.21
C THR A 127 1.60 18.63 -6.26
N LYS A 128 2.86 18.97 -5.94
CA LYS A 128 3.79 19.72 -6.82
C LYS A 128 5.28 19.30 -6.72
N LYS A 129 5.64 18.21 -6.02
CA LYS A 129 7.04 17.82 -5.77
C LYS A 129 7.34 16.39 -6.26
N SER A 130 8.63 16.07 -6.35
CA SER A 130 9.16 14.74 -6.72
C SER A 130 8.99 13.75 -5.56
N THR A 131 8.84 12.45 -5.87
CA THR A 131 8.76 11.36 -4.89
C THR A 131 9.80 11.49 -3.78
N CYS A 132 9.37 11.42 -2.51
CA CYS A 132 10.24 11.60 -1.35
C CYS A 132 9.97 10.52 -0.30
N ILE A 133 11.04 9.82 0.14
CA ILE A 133 11.01 8.88 1.27
C ILE A 133 11.84 9.49 2.40
N LYS A 134 11.28 9.61 3.61
CA LYS A 134 12.00 10.09 4.80
C LYS A 134 12.03 9.03 5.88
N ILE A 135 13.24 8.65 6.28
CA ILE A 135 13.49 7.65 7.32
C ILE A 135 13.85 8.38 8.61
N LYS A 136 13.16 8.06 9.70
CA LYS A 136 13.61 8.35 11.07
C LYS A 136 14.22 7.08 11.62
N ASP A 137 15.50 7.15 11.91
CA ASP A 137 16.35 5.99 12.18
C ASP A 137 15.94 5.31 13.50
N VAL A 138 15.33 4.12 13.42
CA VAL A 138 15.16 3.19 14.54
C VAL A 138 15.29 1.77 13.98
N GLN A 139 16.43 1.11 14.26
CA GLN A 139 16.69 -0.26 13.83
C GLN A 139 15.91 -1.25 14.70
N GLN A 140 14.97 -2.01 14.13
CA GLN A 140 14.40 -3.21 14.77
C GLN A 140 13.94 -4.21 13.71
N LYS A 141 14.24 -5.49 13.92
CA LYS A 141 14.09 -6.56 12.91
C LYS A 141 12.88 -7.48 13.12
N ASP A 142 12.19 -7.37 14.25
CA ASP A 142 11.16 -8.34 14.70
C ASP A 142 9.81 -7.70 15.07
N LEU A 143 9.51 -6.50 14.56
CA LEU A 143 8.27 -5.79 14.88
C LEU A 143 7.17 -6.03 13.84
N THR A 144 5.93 -6.10 14.34
CA THR A 144 4.73 -5.95 13.50
C THR A 144 4.42 -4.47 13.40
N TYR A 145 4.29 -3.94 12.19
CA TYR A 145 4.02 -2.52 11.97
C TYR A 145 2.60 -2.30 11.48
N ASP A 146 1.99 -1.24 11.99
CA ASP A 146 0.76 -0.66 11.47
C ASP A 146 1.13 0.42 10.45
N ILE A 147 0.63 0.26 9.22
CA ILE A 147 0.98 1.09 8.06
C ILE A 147 -0.28 1.74 7.51
N TYR A 148 -0.28 3.07 7.40
CA TYR A 148 -1.45 3.88 7.06
C TYR A 148 -1.26 4.63 5.74
#